data_AF-A0A1R3KFS9-F1
#
_entry.id   AF-A0A1R3KFS9-F1
#
_cell.length_a   1.000
_cell.length_b   1.000
_cell.length_c   1.000
_cell.angle_alpha   90.00
_cell.angle_beta   90.00
_cell.angle_gamma   90.00
#
_symmetry.space_group_name_H-M   'P 1'
#
loop_
_entity.id
_entity.type
_entity.pdbx_description
1 polymer ?
#
loop_
_entity_poly.entity_id
_entity_poly.type
_entity_poly.pdbx_seq_one_letter_code
_entity_poly.pdbx_strand_id
1 'polypeptide(L)'
;MDKETELLSRLAANHLHLAQFEPLRATLLSLRTKNPDLALAILQTIVANSGRFDNIVWSPSCPSPSLLAYLSTLELLQFNDPTSIWSFDPDTLRLQAEFVLLVQILIDKVLASLRRDVDLEQIEKEKECVSEGFEEDKPELLDRSEDLKEGSDELGDCIRVLDRFLELGMMSLRPDVVMEGVDGDGAKESKAVPEKVLIEENGMGCLRKVIMDYANAFDALCGNIQRQLKGLEVIDLGMAIMVRREEKVRLDACDEEHKTVLGSIQKSVQLAHLDAIKDCMKDDDIEGVVSRIRFLHLDYGVDEVEY
;
A
#
# COMPACT_ATOMS: atom_id res chain seq x y z
N MET A 1 31.94 -2.59 20.20
CA MET A 1 31.58 -3.36 19.00
C MET A 1 32.87 -3.98 18.46
N ASP A 2 32.87 -5.26 18.08
CA ASP A 2 34.05 -5.86 17.46
C ASP A 2 34.22 -5.38 16.00
N LYS A 3 35.43 -5.52 15.44
CA LYS A 3 35.76 -5.03 14.09
C LYS A 3 34.95 -5.69 12.97
N GLU A 4 34.55 -6.95 13.15
CA GLU A 4 33.79 -7.70 12.16
C GLU A 4 32.33 -7.22 12.13
N THR A 5 31.72 -7.03 13.30
CA THR A 5 30.40 -6.42 13.47
C THR A 5 30.37 -4.99 12.90
N GLU A 6 31.41 -4.18 13.14
CA GLU A 6 31.52 -2.84 12.52
C GLU A 6 31.56 -2.91 10.98
N LEU A 7 32.37 -3.83 10.42
CA LEU A 7 32.45 -4.02 8.97
C LEU A 7 31.11 -4.48 8.38
N LEU A 8 30.46 -5.47 9.00
CA LEU A 8 29.16 -5.97 8.59
C LEU A 8 28.08 -4.88 8.67
N SER A 9 28.13 -4.03 9.69
CA SER A 9 27.18 -2.91 9.84
C SER A 9 27.34 -1.88 8.71
N ARG A 10 28.59 -1.57 8.33
CA ARG A 10 28.89 -0.69 7.18
C ARG A 10 28.47 -1.32 5.85
N LEU A 11 28.68 -2.62 5.67
CA LEU A 11 28.23 -3.34 4.48
C LEU A 11 26.71 -3.35 4.38
N ALA A 12 26.00 -3.59 5.49
CA ALA A 12 24.54 -3.55 5.52
C ALA A 12 24.03 -2.15 5.12
N ALA A 13 24.60 -1.08 5.69
CA ALA A 13 24.25 0.29 5.31
C ALA A 13 24.49 0.57 3.81
N ASN A 14 25.61 0.10 3.25
CA ASN A 14 25.90 0.27 1.82
C ASN A 14 24.91 -0.49 0.93
N HIS A 15 24.59 -1.75 1.25
CA HIS A 15 23.64 -2.54 0.46
C HIS A 15 22.20 -2.02 0.59
N LEU A 16 21.84 -1.46 1.75
CA LEU A 16 20.58 -0.75 1.95
C LEU A 16 20.52 0.52 1.08
N HIS A 17 21.58 1.33 1.10
CA HIS A 17 21.69 2.54 0.27
C HIS A 17 21.56 2.25 -1.23
N LEU A 18 22.08 1.10 -1.70
CA LEU A 18 21.99 0.68 -3.09
C LEU A 18 20.73 -0.16 -3.42
N ALA A 19 19.81 -0.31 -2.47
CA ALA A 19 18.62 -1.15 -2.59
C ALA A 19 18.93 -2.57 -3.12
N GLN A 20 20.03 -3.18 -2.65
CA GLN A 20 20.47 -4.52 -3.02
C GLN A 20 20.03 -5.53 -1.95
N PHE A 21 18.78 -6.02 -2.07
CA PHE A 21 18.19 -6.81 -0.99
C PHE A 21 18.93 -8.13 -0.71
N GLU A 22 19.29 -8.92 -1.72
CA GLU A 22 19.97 -10.21 -1.47
C GLU A 22 21.36 -10.05 -0.81
N PRO A 23 22.23 -9.11 -1.26
CA PRO A 23 23.46 -8.78 -0.53
C PRO A 23 23.23 -8.25 0.89
N LEU A 24 22.20 -7.40 1.09
CA LEU A 24 21.81 -6.93 2.41
C LEU A 24 21.41 -8.11 3.31
N ARG A 25 20.56 -9.01 2.82
CA ARG A 25 20.10 -10.21 3.51
C ARG A 25 21.26 -11.11 3.91
N ALA A 26 22.20 -11.39 3.00
CA ALA A 26 23.40 -12.18 3.31
C ALA A 26 24.26 -11.54 4.41
N THR A 27 24.37 -10.20 4.38
CA THR A 27 25.09 -9.43 5.41
C THR A 27 24.37 -9.51 6.75
N LEU A 28 23.04 -9.38 6.77
CA LEU A 28 22.22 -9.48 7.99
C LEU A 28 22.24 -10.89 8.59
N LEU A 29 22.24 -11.94 7.77
CA LEU A 29 22.40 -13.32 8.23
C LEU A 29 23.76 -13.54 8.89
N SER A 30 24.82 -12.97 8.30
CA SER A 30 26.16 -13.01 8.89
C SER A 30 26.20 -12.23 10.20
N LEU A 31 25.61 -11.03 10.23
CA LEU A 31 25.51 -10.17 11.40
C LEU A 31 24.71 -10.85 12.52
N ARG A 32 23.62 -11.57 12.20
CA ARG A 32 22.81 -12.32 13.17
C ARG A 32 23.63 -13.31 13.99
N THR A 33 24.65 -13.94 13.40
CA THR A 33 25.52 -14.88 14.12
C THR A 33 26.49 -14.21 15.09
N LYS A 34 26.81 -12.92 14.86
CA LYS A 34 27.80 -12.15 15.64
C LYS A 34 27.13 -11.24 16.66
N ASN A 35 26.08 -10.56 16.24
CA ASN A 35 25.28 -9.63 17.03
C ASN A 35 23.80 -9.73 16.57
N PRO A 36 23.04 -10.68 17.14
CA PRO A 36 21.64 -10.90 16.77
C PRO A 36 20.76 -9.68 17.06
N ASP A 37 21.01 -8.98 18.17
CA ASP A 37 20.24 -7.80 18.58
C ASP A 37 20.38 -6.66 17.56
N LEU A 38 21.58 -6.44 17.03
CA LEU A 38 21.81 -5.43 16.00
C LEU A 38 21.15 -5.80 14.67
N ALA A 39 21.25 -7.07 14.24
CA ALA A 39 20.60 -7.53 13.02
C ALA A 39 19.07 -7.42 13.12
N LEU A 40 18.52 -7.77 14.29
CA LEU A 40 17.10 -7.60 14.62
C LEU A 40 16.70 -6.12 14.56
N ALA A 41 17.44 -5.25 15.24
CA ALA A 41 17.15 -3.82 15.28
C ALA A 41 17.19 -3.18 13.88
N ILE A 42 18.12 -3.58 13.01
CA ILE A 42 18.17 -3.10 11.62
C ILE A 42 16.90 -3.50 10.87
N LEU A 43 16.50 -4.77 10.91
CA LEU A 43 15.29 -5.24 10.24
C LEU A 43 14.02 -4.58 10.79
N GLN A 44 13.90 -4.49 12.11
CA GLN A 44 12.81 -3.79 12.77
C GLN A 44 12.72 -2.33 12.34
N THR A 45 13.86 -1.64 12.23
CA THR A 45 13.92 -0.25 11.76
C THR A 45 13.47 -0.12 10.31
N ILE A 46 13.87 -1.04 9.42
CA ILE A 46 13.43 -1.04 8.02
C ILE A 46 11.91 -1.20 7.93
N VAL A 47 11.35 -2.17 8.65
CA VAL A 47 9.92 -2.45 8.64
C VAL A 47 9.12 -1.30 9.26
N ALA A 48 9.56 -0.78 10.41
CA ALA A 48 8.94 0.35 11.11
C ALA A 48 8.86 1.63 10.25
N ASN A 49 9.85 1.84 9.36
CA ASN A 49 9.86 2.95 8.41
C ASN A 49 9.21 2.60 7.06
N SER A 50 8.56 1.44 6.93
CA SER A 50 7.98 0.97 5.66
C SER A 50 8.99 0.97 4.51
N GLY A 51 10.26 0.68 4.82
CA GLY A 51 11.38 0.69 3.87
C GLY A 51 11.77 2.09 3.36
N ARG A 52 11.18 3.16 3.89
CA ARG A 52 11.44 4.54 3.46
C ARG A 52 12.61 5.12 4.22
N PHE A 53 13.73 5.28 3.53
CA PHE A 53 14.89 6.00 4.02
C PHE A 53 15.32 7.05 3.00
N ASP A 54 15.87 8.13 3.50
CA ASP A 54 16.46 9.16 2.66
C ASP A 54 17.69 8.61 1.91
N ASN A 55 17.90 9.13 0.71
CA ASN A 55 19.06 8.84 -0.13
C ASN A 55 19.22 7.36 -0.55
N ILE A 56 18.17 6.54 -0.59
CA ILE A 56 18.26 5.22 -1.23
C ILE A 56 18.28 5.35 -2.76
N VAL A 57 19.22 4.67 -3.40
CA VAL A 57 19.28 4.47 -4.85
C VAL A 57 18.54 3.18 -5.18
N TRP A 58 17.25 3.31 -5.55
CA TRP A 58 16.41 2.16 -5.90
C TRP A 58 16.98 1.38 -7.07
N SER A 59 16.94 0.05 -6.98
CA SER A 59 17.54 -0.86 -7.94
C SER A 59 16.48 -1.76 -8.59
N PRO A 60 16.75 -2.38 -9.75
CA PRO A 60 15.81 -3.35 -10.32
C PRO A 60 15.54 -4.55 -9.41
N SER A 61 16.46 -4.89 -8.50
CA SER A 61 16.29 -5.99 -7.54
C SER A 61 15.39 -5.62 -6.36
N CYS A 62 15.26 -4.33 -6.06
CA CYS A 62 14.36 -3.80 -5.05
C CYS A 62 13.94 -2.39 -5.48
N PRO A 63 12.86 -2.27 -6.30
CA PRO A 63 12.54 -1.03 -6.98
C PRO A 63 11.70 -0.06 -6.14
N SER A 64 11.19 -0.49 -4.98
CA SER A 64 10.32 0.33 -4.15
C SER A 64 10.54 0.13 -2.65
N PRO A 65 10.25 1.16 -1.83
CA PRO A 65 10.29 1.05 -0.37
C PRO A 65 9.39 -0.07 0.16
N SER A 66 8.18 -0.22 -0.39
CA SER A 66 7.23 -1.24 0.05
C SER A 66 7.73 -2.66 -0.18
N LEU A 67 8.46 -2.91 -1.29
CA LEU A 67 9.09 -4.21 -1.51
C LEU A 67 10.22 -4.46 -0.51
N LEU A 68 11.05 -3.44 -0.25
CA LEU A 68 12.10 -3.54 0.77
C LEU A 68 11.49 -3.88 2.14
N ALA A 69 10.42 -3.18 2.53
CA ALA A 69 9.71 -3.41 3.78
C ALA A 69 9.21 -4.85 3.86
N TYR A 70 8.50 -5.33 2.83
CA TYR A 70 7.93 -6.67 2.80
C TYR A 70 9.02 -7.76 2.87
N LEU A 71 10.07 -7.65 2.06
CA LEU A 71 11.16 -8.62 2.07
C LEU A 71 11.92 -8.61 3.41
N SER A 72 12.15 -7.43 3.99
CA SER A 72 12.71 -7.29 5.34
C SER A 72 11.79 -7.88 6.40
N THR A 73 10.46 -7.75 6.28
CA THR A 73 9.51 -8.43 7.16
C THR A 73 9.67 -9.95 7.06
N LEU A 74 9.74 -10.53 5.86
CA LEU A 74 9.91 -11.98 5.69
C LEU A 74 11.19 -12.50 6.37
N GLU A 75 12.29 -11.74 6.30
CA GLU A 75 13.54 -12.10 6.98
C GLU A 75 13.45 -11.87 8.50
N LEU A 76 12.82 -10.77 8.94
CA LEU A 76 12.58 -10.47 10.35
C LEU A 76 11.82 -11.61 11.04
N LEU A 77 10.80 -12.16 10.38
CA LEU A 77 10.00 -13.27 10.91
C LEU A 77 10.79 -14.59 11.12
N GLN A 78 12.04 -14.67 10.64
CA GLN A 78 12.95 -15.79 10.91
C GLN A 78 13.75 -15.62 12.21
N PHE A 79 13.63 -14.47 12.88
CA PHE A 79 14.27 -14.20 14.18
C PHE A 79 13.41 -14.70 15.34
N ASN A 80 14.03 -14.84 16.50
CA ASN A 80 13.28 -15.03 17.74
C ASN A 80 12.66 -13.68 18.14
N ASP A 81 11.43 -13.70 18.63
CA ASP A 81 10.68 -12.52 19.08
C ASP A 81 10.67 -11.34 18.08
N PRO A 82 10.26 -11.61 16.81
CA PRO A 82 10.38 -10.64 15.71
C PRO A 82 9.51 -9.40 15.94
N THR A 83 8.36 -9.58 16.59
CA THR A 83 7.39 -8.52 16.85
C THR A 83 7.59 -7.84 18.21
N SER A 84 8.74 -7.98 18.87
CA SER A 84 8.96 -7.47 20.23
C SER A 84 8.67 -5.97 20.46
N ILE A 85 8.71 -5.14 19.40
CA ILE A 85 8.39 -3.70 19.46
C ILE A 85 6.95 -3.36 19.02
N TRP A 86 6.20 -4.37 18.57
CA TRP A 86 4.79 -4.29 18.19
C TRP A 86 3.95 -5.14 19.15
N SER A 87 2.68 -4.78 19.31
CA SER A 87 1.71 -5.44 20.19
C SER A 87 0.98 -6.59 19.51
N PHE A 88 1.11 -6.70 18.19
CA PHE A 88 0.47 -7.73 17.37
C PHE A 88 1.41 -8.89 17.03
N ASP A 89 0.80 -9.97 16.54
CA ASP A 89 1.48 -11.21 16.23
C ASP A 89 2.24 -11.17 14.88
N PRO A 90 3.18 -12.11 14.66
CA PRO A 90 3.94 -12.22 13.41
C PRO A 90 3.11 -12.26 12.12
N ASP A 91 1.94 -12.89 12.14
CA ASP A 91 1.11 -12.98 10.94
C ASP A 91 0.45 -11.65 10.63
N THR A 92 0.02 -10.90 11.65
CA THR A 92 -0.48 -9.53 11.47
C THR A 92 0.59 -8.62 10.88
N LEU A 93 1.85 -8.68 11.36
CA LEU A 93 2.96 -7.89 10.79
C LEU A 93 3.15 -8.20 9.30
N ARG A 94 3.12 -9.49 8.94
CA ARG A 94 3.24 -9.93 7.55
C ARG A 94 2.12 -9.37 6.68
N LEU A 95 0.88 -9.44 7.16
CA LEU A 95 -0.29 -8.97 6.41
C LEU A 95 -0.27 -7.46 6.21
N GLN A 96 0.13 -6.68 7.22
CA GLN A 96 0.28 -5.23 7.12
C GLN A 96 1.39 -4.85 6.12
N ALA A 97 2.52 -5.55 6.13
CA ALA A 97 3.59 -5.30 5.16
C ALA A 97 3.18 -5.71 3.73
N GLU A 98 2.45 -6.82 3.59
CA GLU A 98 1.87 -7.25 2.31
C GLU A 98 0.84 -6.24 1.78
N PHE A 99 0.01 -5.66 2.65
CA PHE A 99 -0.94 -4.61 2.29
C PHE A 99 -0.22 -3.39 1.67
N VAL A 100 0.82 -2.88 2.34
CA VAL A 100 1.65 -1.76 1.85
C VAL A 100 2.27 -2.08 0.48
N LEU A 101 2.70 -3.32 0.26
CA LEU A 101 3.21 -3.78 -1.03
C LEU A 101 2.12 -3.84 -2.11
N LEU A 102 0.95 -4.41 -1.81
CA LEU A 102 -0.17 -4.52 -2.76
C LEU A 102 -0.67 -3.15 -3.21
N VAL A 103 -0.77 -2.19 -2.29
CA VAL A 103 -1.16 -0.81 -2.62
C VAL A 103 -0.08 -0.13 -3.48
N GLN A 104 1.21 -0.29 -3.17
CA GLN A 104 2.28 0.26 -4.01
C GLN A 104 2.24 -0.33 -5.44
N ILE A 105 2.00 -1.64 -5.58
CA ILE A 105 1.85 -2.28 -6.88
C ILE A 105 0.67 -1.69 -7.66
N LEU A 106 -0.45 -1.38 -7.00
CA LEU A 106 -1.59 -0.71 -7.63
C LEU A 106 -1.21 0.70 -8.09
N ILE A 107 -0.57 1.51 -7.23
CA ILE A 107 -0.10 2.85 -7.57
C ILE A 107 0.83 2.82 -8.80
N ASP A 108 1.81 1.91 -8.81
CA ASP A 108 2.78 1.78 -9.91
C ASP A 108 2.08 1.40 -11.23
N LYS A 109 1.08 0.51 -11.17
CA LYS A 109 0.28 0.13 -12.36
C LYS A 109 -0.55 1.29 -12.88
N VAL A 110 -1.20 2.04 -12.00
CA VAL A 110 -2.01 3.22 -12.34
C VAL A 110 -1.13 4.30 -12.97
N LEU A 111 0.02 4.62 -12.36
CA LEU A 111 0.99 5.56 -12.89
C LEU A 111 1.57 5.11 -14.24
N ALA A 112 1.83 3.81 -14.42
CA ALA A 112 2.27 3.28 -15.71
C ALA A 112 1.18 3.40 -16.79
N SER A 113 -0.10 3.32 -16.41
CA SER A 113 -1.21 3.58 -17.33
C SER A 113 -1.25 5.04 -17.75
N LEU A 114 -1.16 5.97 -16.79
CA LEU A 114 -1.12 7.41 -17.06
C LEU A 114 -0.01 7.78 -18.06
N ARG A 115 1.19 7.21 -17.89
CA ARG A 115 2.31 7.45 -18.81
C ARG A 115 2.05 6.94 -20.22
N ARG A 116 1.44 5.75 -20.34
CA ARG A 116 1.08 5.17 -21.65
C ARG A 116 0.07 6.04 -22.38
N ASP A 117 -0.90 6.60 -21.68
CA ASP A 117 -1.92 7.47 -22.27
C ASP A 117 -1.27 8.77 -22.80
N VAL A 118 -0.35 9.37 -22.03
CA VAL A 118 0.41 10.56 -22.45
C VAL A 118 1.33 10.27 -23.65
N ASP A 119 2.02 9.12 -23.67
CA ASP A 119 2.91 8.74 -24.78
C ASP A 119 2.11 8.55 -26.09
N LEU A 120 0.92 7.95 -26.02
CA LEU A 120 0.01 7.80 -27.16
C LEU A 120 -0.46 9.16 -27.69
N GLU A 121 -0.79 10.10 -26.80
CA GLU A 121 -1.16 11.46 -27.20
C GLU A 121 -0.04 12.19 -27.94
N GLN A 122 1.21 12.05 -27.49
CA GLN A 122 2.34 12.68 -28.16
C GLN A 122 2.48 12.15 -29.59
N ILE A 123 2.31 10.84 -29.78
CA ILE A 123 2.38 10.19 -31.09
C ILE A 123 1.20 10.60 -31.99
N GLU A 124 -0.01 10.77 -31.45
CA GLU A 124 -1.18 11.22 -32.21
C GLU A 124 -1.03 12.69 -32.67
N LYS A 125 -0.59 13.58 -31.77
CA LYS A 125 -0.30 14.99 -32.09
C LYS A 125 0.82 15.11 -33.14
N GLU A 126 1.86 14.28 -33.06
CA GLU A 126 2.93 14.25 -34.06
C GLU A 126 2.45 13.74 -35.43
N LYS A 127 1.49 12.82 -35.48
CA LYS A 127 0.89 12.33 -36.74
C LYS A 127 -0.04 13.34 -37.40
N GLU A 128 -0.81 14.10 -36.63
CA GLU A 128 -1.63 15.20 -37.16
C GLU A 128 -0.75 16.30 -37.78
N CYS A 129 0.39 16.65 -37.14
CA CYS A 129 1.32 17.64 -37.68
C CYS A 129 2.02 17.20 -39.00
N VAL A 130 2.10 15.91 -39.30
CA VAL A 130 2.72 15.41 -40.54
C VAL A 130 1.70 15.30 -41.69
N SER A 131 0.40 15.39 -41.41
CA SER A 131 -0.66 15.22 -42.42
C SER A 131 -1.16 16.54 -43.04
N GLU A 132 -0.78 17.71 -42.54
CA GLU A 132 -1.26 18.99 -43.12
C GLU A 132 -0.32 19.52 -44.22
N GLY A 133 -0.41 18.89 -45.38
CA GLY A 133 -0.12 19.52 -46.65
C GLY A 133 -1.40 20.10 -47.26
N PHE A 134 -1.52 21.43 -47.21
CA PHE A 134 -2.38 22.32 -48.00
C PHE A 134 -3.92 22.34 -47.80
N GLU A 135 -4.33 23.58 -47.48
CA GLU A 135 -5.58 24.30 -47.77
C GLU A 135 -6.73 24.32 -46.75
N GLU A 136 -7.22 25.56 -46.58
CA GLU A 136 -8.21 26.11 -45.68
C GLU A 136 -9.59 25.46 -45.83
N ASP A 137 -10.19 25.04 -44.72
CA ASP A 137 -11.53 25.47 -44.30
C ASP A 137 -11.90 24.79 -42.96
N LYS A 138 -12.18 25.61 -41.95
CA LYS A 138 -12.82 25.18 -40.69
C LYS A 138 -14.30 24.88 -40.98
N PRO A 139 -14.95 23.90 -40.31
CA PRO A 139 -15.34 24.16 -38.93
C PRO A 139 -15.35 22.95 -37.97
N GLU A 140 -15.43 23.26 -36.67
CA GLU A 140 -15.86 22.39 -35.55
C GLU A 140 -14.94 21.23 -35.11
N LEU A 141 -13.86 21.56 -34.38
CA LEU A 141 -13.19 20.64 -33.44
C LEU A 141 -12.90 21.36 -32.13
N LEU A 142 -13.95 21.71 -31.38
CA LEU A 142 -13.83 22.27 -30.02
C LEU A 142 -14.55 21.47 -28.94
N ASP A 143 -14.95 20.23 -29.22
CA ASP A 143 -15.74 19.43 -28.26
C ASP A 143 -14.97 18.24 -27.68
N ARG A 144 -13.73 17.97 -28.13
CA ARG A 144 -12.99 16.76 -27.72
C ARG A 144 -11.88 17.00 -26.69
N SER A 145 -11.59 18.26 -26.34
CA SER A 145 -10.56 18.59 -25.35
C SER A 145 -11.08 18.65 -23.90
N GLU A 146 -12.39 18.79 -23.70
CA GLU A 146 -12.98 18.84 -22.36
C GLU A 146 -13.08 17.45 -21.74
N ASP A 147 -13.60 16.45 -22.48
CA ASP A 147 -13.65 15.03 -22.06
C ASP A 147 -12.26 14.44 -21.69
N LEU A 148 -11.20 14.94 -22.32
CA LEU A 148 -9.83 14.42 -22.16
C LEU A 148 -9.09 15.01 -20.95
N LYS A 149 -9.46 16.23 -20.53
CA LYS A 149 -8.90 16.84 -19.32
C LYS A 149 -9.48 16.19 -18.06
N GLU A 150 -10.76 15.86 -18.13
CA GLU A 150 -11.53 15.18 -17.08
C GLU A 150 -10.92 13.81 -16.75
N GLY A 151 -10.53 13.00 -17.75
CA GLY A 151 -9.89 11.70 -17.54
C GLY A 151 -8.50 11.73 -16.87
N SER A 152 -7.71 12.79 -17.07
CA SER A 152 -6.41 12.96 -16.39
C SER A 152 -6.57 13.39 -14.93
N ASP A 153 -7.60 14.20 -14.67
CA ASP A 153 -7.94 14.66 -13.33
C ASP A 153 -8.56 13.50 -12.51
N GLU A 154 -9.38 12.65 -13.13
CA GLU A 154 -9.94 11.42 -12.52
C GLU A 154 -8.86 10.42 -12.08
N LEU A 155 -7.83 10.19 -12.91
CA LEU A 155 -6.74 9.28 -12.56
C LEU A 155 -5.83 9.88 -11.48
N GLY A 156 -5.66 11.20 -11.48
CA GLY A 156 -5.00 11.94 -10.41
C GLY A 156 -5.72 11.75 -9.06
N ASP A 157 -7.05 11.79 -9.06
CA ASP A 157 -7.85 11.52 -7.86
C ASP A 157 -7.75 10.06 -7.41
N CYS A 158 -7.68 9.10 -8.34
CA CYS A 158 -7.43 7.69 -8.01
C CYS A 158 -6.09 7.50 -7.28
N ILE A 159 -5.03 8.12 -7.77
CA ILE A 159 -3.70 8.06 -7.16
C ILE A 159 -3.74 8.64 -5.75
N ARG A 160 -4.41 9.80 -5.56
CA ARG A 160 -4.56 10.40 -4.23
C ARG A 160 -5.26 9.48 -3.23
N VAL A 161 -6.29 8.74 -3.66
CA VAL A 161 -6.97 7.77 -2.79
C VAL A 161 -6.06 6.58 -2.48
N LEU A 162 -5.34 6.06 -3.47
CA LEU A 162 -4.38 4.96 -3.25
C LEU A 162 -3.20 5.39 -2.37
N ASP A 163 -2.73 6.63 -2.46
CA ASP A 163 -1.71 7.19 -1.57
C ASP A 163 -2.20 7.22 -0.12
N ARG A 164 -3.47 7.57 0.12
CA ARG A 164 -4.08 7.46 1.46
C ARG A 164 -4.15 6.02 1.96
N PHE A 165 -4.43 5.05 1.07
CA PHE A 165 -4.37 3.63 1.44
C PHE A 165 -2.95 3.25 1.84
N LEU A 166 -1.95 3.73 1.11
CA LEU A 166 -0.55 3.47 1.40
C LEU A 166 -0.15 4.08 2.75
N GLU A 167 -0.54 5.33 3.01
CA GLU A 167 -0.33 6.01 4.29
C GLU A 167 -0.93 5.25 5.47
N LEU A 168 -2.15 4.75 5.32
CA LEU A 168 -2.80 3.92 6.33
C LEU A 168 -1.98 2.66 6.66
N GLY A 169 -1.50 1.94 5.64
CA GLY A 169 -0.65 0.77 5.84
C GLY A 169 0.73 1.11 6.44
N MET A 170 1.29 2.27 6.10
CA MET A 170 2.54 2.72 6.71
C MET A 170 2.37 3.06 8.18
N MET A 171 1.21 3.63 8.56
CA MET A 171 0.88 3.91 9.95
C MET A 171 0.74 2.63 10.76
N SER A 172 0.15 1.56 10.20
CA SER A 172 -0.01 0.28 10.90
C SER A 172 1.32 -0.43 11.17
N LEU A 173 2.35 -0.18 10.35
CA LEU A 173 3.69 -0.74 10.54
C LEU A 173 4.52 -0.03 11.61
N ARG A 174 4.06 1.11 12.15
CA ARG A 174 4.81 1.84 13.18
C ARG A 174 4.80 1.08 14.51
N PRO A 175 5.92 1.01 15.25
CA PRO A 175 5.98 0.39 16.57
C PRO A 175 5.08 1.09 17.59
N ASP A 176 4.54 0.33 18.54
CA ASP A 176 3.70 0.87 19.63
C ASP A 176 4.51 1.65 20.65
N VAL A 177 5.79 1.28 20.82
CA VAL A 177 6.74 1.96 21.71
C VAL A 177 7.59 2.90 20.87
N VAL A 178 7.59 4.19 21.22
CA VAL A 178 8.49 5.16 20.60
C VAL A 178 9.94 4.74 20.89
N MET A 179 10.66 4.29 19.86
CA MET A 179 12.10 4.08 19.93
C MET A 179 12.77 5.43 20.28
N GLU A 180 13.29 5.56 21.50
CA GLU A 180 14.18 6.66 21.85
C GLU A 180 15.48 6.48 21.05
N GLY A 181 15.63 7.23 19.96
CA GLY A 181 16.87 7.29 19.20
C GLY A 181 17.99 7.88 20.06
N VAL A 182 19.11 7.16 20.14
CA VAL A 182 20.38 7.71 20.61
C VAL A 182 21.02 8.44 19.43
N ASP A 183 20.80 9.75 19.35
CA ASP A 183 21.85 10.77 19.12
C ASP A 183 21.24 12.17 19.06
N GLY A 184 21.96 13.13 19.64
CA GLY A 184 21.44 14.44 19.97
C GLY A 184 21.60 15.46 18.85
N ASP A 185 20.58 16.29 18.67
CA ASP A 185 20.66 17.74 18.88
C ASP A 185 19.23 18.26 19.02
N GLY A 186 19.04 19.28 19.86
CA GLY A 186 17.74 19.80 20.27
C GLY A 186 17.01 20.55 19.16
N ALA A 187 16.48 19.85 18.17
CA ALA A 187 15.40 20.34 17.33
C ALA A 187 14.10 19.68 17.80
N LYS A 188 13.28 20.47 18.49
CA LYS A 188 11.86 20.15 18.74
C LYS A 188 11.14 20.06 17.40
N GLU A 189 11.25 18.94 16.71
CA GLU A 189 10.22 18.55 15.75
C GLU A 189 9.02 18.14 16.60
N SER A 190 8.07 19.05 16.67
CA SER A 190 6.69 18.77 17.00
C SER A 190 6.23 17.59 16.15
N LYS A 191 6.35 16.35 16.67
CA LYS A 191 5.69 15.17 16.13
C LYS A 191 4.20 15.43 16.23
N ALA A 192 3.66 15.94 15.13
CA ALA A 192 2.25 16.15 14.93
C ALA A 192 1.51 14.85 15.28
N VAL A 193 0.44 15.02 16.04
CA VAL A 193 -0.65 14.04 16.12
C VAL A 193 -0.90 13.53 14.69
N PRO A 194 -0.95 12.22 14.44
CA PRO A 194 -1.18 11.72 13.10
C PRO A 194 -2.45 12.39 12.57
N GLU A 195 -2.30 13.13 11.48
CA GLU A 195 -3.42 13.66 10.74
C GLU A 195 -4.32 12.48 10.42
N LYS A 196 -5.55 12.55 10.90
CA LYS A 196 -6.53 11.47 10.78
C LYS A 196 -6.67 11.19 9.27
N VAL A 197 -6.20 10.04 8.80
CA VAL A 197 -6.34 9.64 7.39
C VAL A 197 -7.82 9.31 7.18
N LEU A 198 -8.61 10.35 6.93
CA LEU A 198 -10.02 10.23 6.61
C LEU A 198 -10.14 9.87 5.13
N ILE A 199 -10.55 8.63 4.88
CA ILE A 199 -11.01 8.20 3.56
C ILE A 199 -12.53 8.31 3.60
N GLU A 200 -13.07 9.35 2.97
CA GLU A 200 -14.52 9.48 2.81
C GLU A 200 -15.03 8.42 1.84
N GLU A 201 -16.12 7.72 2.19
CA GLU A 201 -16.74 6.66 1.37
C GLU A 201 -17.10 7.17 -0.03
N ASN A 202 -17.51 8.45 -0.13
CA ASN A 202 -17.83 9.12 -1.38
C ASN A 202 -16.60 9.40 -2.26
N GLY A 203 -15.39 9.46 -1.66
CA GLY A 203 -14.14 9.68 -2.37
C GLY A 203 -13.61 8.44 -3.10
N MET A 204 -14.10 7.24 -2.76
CA MET A 204 -13.67 5.99 -3.42
C MET A 204 -14.35 5.76 -4.78
N GLY A 205 -15.33 6.59 -5.16
CA GLY A 205 -16.03 6.49 -6.44
C GLY A 205 -15.10 6.61 -7.66
N CYS A 206 -14.02 7.39 -7.56
CA CYS A 206 -13.04 7.54 -8.65
C CYS A 206 -12.33 6.21 -8.97
N LEU A 207 -12.18 5.32 -7.99
CA LEU A 207 -11.50 4.03 -8.17
C LEU A 207 -12.29 3.04 -9.03
N ARG A 208 -13.58 3.27 -9.33
CA ARG A 208 -14.44 2.32 -10.04
C ARG A 208 -13.79 1.78 -11.32
N LYS A 209 -13.27 2.65 -12.18
CA LYS A 209 -12.59 2.26 -13.42
C LYS A 209 -11.31 1.47 -13.14
N VAL A 210 -10.49 1.97 -12.21
CA VAL A 210 -9.22 1.35 -11.81
C VAL A 210 -9.42 -0.04 -11.18
N ILE A 211 -10.51 -0.24 -10.43
CA ILE A 211 -10.91 -1.54 -9.88
C ILE A 211 -11.21 -2.52 -11.01
N MET A 212 -11.85 -2.08 -12.09
CA MET A 212 -12.13 -2.95 -13.23
C MET A 212 -10.86 -3.32 -13.99
N ASP A 213 -9.99 -2.34 -14.26
CA ASP A 213 -8.73 -2.55 -15.00
C ASP A 213 -7.76 -3.47 -14.24
N TYR A 214 -7.81 -3.45 -12.90
CA TYR A 214 -6.90 -4.18 -12.03
C TYR A 214 -7.62 -5.10 -11.03
N ALA A 215 -8.76 -5.70 -11.42
CA ALA A 215 -9.63 -6.48 -10.54
C ALA A 215 -8.90 -7.56 -9.71
N ASN A 216 -7.97 -8.31 -10.32
CA ASN A 216 -7.19 -9.32 -9.59
C ASN A 216 -6.30 -8.73 -8.49
N ALA A 217 -5.79 -7.52 -8.67
CA ALA A 217 -4.95 -6.87 -7.67
C ALA A 217 -5.80 -6.31 -6.52
N PHE A 218 -6.99 -5.77 -6.81
CA PHE A 218 -7.95 -5.39 -5.78
C PHE A 218 -8.53 -6.59 -5.04
N ASP A 219 -8.77 -7.72 -5.71
CA ASP A 219 -9.19 -8.96 -5.06
C ASP A 219 -8.11 -9.49 -4.10
N ALA A 220 -6.84 -9.49 -4.52
CA ALA A 220 -5.72 -9.81 -3.64
C ALA A 220 -5.61 -8.85 -2.43
N LEU A 221 -5.82 -7.55 -2.66
CA LEU A 221 -5.87 -6.55 -1.60
C LEU A 221 -7.03 -6.83 -0.62
N CYS A 222 -8.24 -7.06 -1.12
CA CYS A 222 -9.40 -7.35 -0.29
C CYS A 222 -9.25 -8.66 0.49
N GLY A 223 -8.65 -9.69 -0.11
CA GLY A 223 -8.33 -10.94 0.57
C GLY A 223 -7.25 -10.80 1.64
N ASN A 224 -6.29 -9.87 1.47
CA ASN A 224 -5.36 -9.50 2.53
C ASN A 224 -6.08 -8.75 3.66
N ILE A 225 -6.91 -7.75 3.33
CA ILE A 225 -7.73 -7.01 4.30
C ILE A 225 -8.61 -7.97 5.12
N GLN A 226 -9.27 -8.93 4.48
CA GLN A 226 -10.14 -9.88 5.18
C GLN A 226 -9.38 -10.70 6.21
N ARG A 227 -8.13 -11.07 5.90
CA ARG A 227 -7.26 -11.81 6.83
C ARG A 227 -6.85 -10.92 8.01
N GLN A 228 -6.60 -9.63 7.78
CA GLN A 228 -6.35 -8.68 8.87
C GLN A 228 -7.58 -8.56 9.78
N LEU A 229 -8.76 -8.30 9.22
CA LEU A 229 -10.00 -8.14 9.99
C LEU A 229 -10.33 -9.38 10.84
N LYS A 230 -10.22 -10.60 10.26
CA LYS A 230 -10.43 -11.86 10.99
C LYS A 230 -9.37 -12.13 12.06
N GLY A 231 -8.11 -11.76 11.81
CA GLY A 231 -7.03 -11.91 12.78
C GLY A 231 -7.25 -11.06 14.03
N LEU A 232 -7.78 -9.85 13.86
CA LEU A 232 -8.12 -8.94 14.95
C LEU A 232 -9.29 -9.44 15.81
N GLU A 233 -10.27 -10.16 15.25
CA GLU A 233 -11.40 -10.73 16.02
C GLU A 233 -10.96 -11.84 17.00
N VAL A 234 -9.92 -12.61 16.67
CA VAL A 234 -9.42 -13.71 17.51
C VAL A 234 -8.71 -13.19 18.76
N ILE A 235 -8.08 -12.01 18.68
CA ILE A 235 -7.34 -11.39 19.79
C ILE A 235 -8.31 -10.89 20.88
N ASP A 236 -9.51 -10.42 20.49
CA ASP A 236 -10.50 -9.85 21.40
C ASP A 236 -11.19 -10.90 22.31
N LEU A 237 -11.19 -12.17 21.89
CA LEU A 237 -11.72 -13.29 22.69
C LEU A 237 -10.68 -13.91 23.67
N GLY A 238 -9.43 -13.45 23.67
CA GLY A 238 -8.31 -14.18 24.30
C GLY A 238 -7.62 -13.56 25.53
N MET A 239 -7.78 -12.27 25.84
CA MET A 239 -6.91 -11.60 26.84
C MET A 239 -7.66 -10.76 27.87
N ALA A 240 -8.42 -11.45 28.73
CA ALA A 240 -8.80 -10.94 30.04
C ALA A 240 -7.61 -11.10 31.02
N ILE A 241 -6.69 -10.13 31.07
CA ILE A 241 -5.92 -9.80 32.29
C ILE A 241 -5.61 -8.30 32.26
N MET A 242 -5.95 -7.65 33.38
CA MET A 242 -5.82 -6.23 33.68
C MET A 242 -4.37 -5.73 33.56
N VAL A 243 -4.18 -4.50 33.05
CA VAL A 243 -3.36 -3.38 33.59
C VAL A 243 -3.01 -2.39 32.45
N ARG A 244 -3.14 -1.08 32.75
CA ARG A 244 -2.98 0.15 31.90
C ARG A 244 -4.24 0.63 31.17
N ARG A 245 -5.05 1.42 31.88
CA ARG A 245 -6.41 1.85 31.49
C ARG A 245 -6.50 3.02 30.51
N GLU A 246 -5.40 3.69 30.18
CA GLU A 246 -5.43 4.92 29.36
C GLU A 246 -4.74 4.78 28.00
N GLU A 247 -3.65 4.01 27.94
CA GLU A 247 -2.95 3.69 26.68
C GLU A 247 -3.71 2.62 25.88
N LYS A 248 -4.30 1.63 26.56
CA LYS A 248 -5.11 0.57 25.95
C LYS A 248 -6.39 1.11 25.29
N VAL A 249 -7.04 2.10 25.89
CA VAL A 249 -8.26 2.74 25.34
C VAL A 249 -7.99 3.52 24.04
N ARG A 250 -6.77 4.03 23.83
CA ARG A 250 -6.38 4.71 22.58
C ARG A 250 -5.99 3.71 21.49
N LEU A 251 -5.34 2.61 21.85
CA LEU A 251 -5.03 1.50 20.95
C LEU A 251 -6.32 0.84 20.44
N ASP A 252 -7.27 0.54 21.32
CA ASP A 252 -8.56 -0.07 20.95
C ASP A 252 -9.37 0.84 20.00
N ALA A 253 -9.37 2.16 20.22
CA ALA A 253 -10.08 3.11 19.34
C ALA A 253 -9.38 3.30 17.97
N CYS A 254 -8.04 3.22 17.94
CA CYS A 254 -7.26 3.27 16.70
C CYS A 254 -7.46 2.01 15.87
N ASP A 255 -7.52 0.84 16.52
CA ASP A 255 -7.81 -0.44 15.89
C ASP A 255 -9.23 -0.47 15.29
N GLU A 256 -10.23 0.01 16.02
CA GLU A 256 -11.60 0.06 15.50
C GLU A 256 -11.74 1.02 14.31
N GLU A 257 -11.14 2.20 14.37
CA GLU A 257 -11.15 3.10 13.22
C GLU A 257 -10.42 2.48 12.01
N HIS A 258 -9.26 1.86 12.24
CA HIS A 258 -8.52 1.17 11.19
C HIS A 258 -9.33 0.05 10.54
N LYS A 259 -10.05 -0.76 11.34
CA LYS A 259 -10.99 -1.79 10.85
C LYS A 259 -12.09 -1.19 10.00
N THR A 260 -12.71 -0.09 10.43
CA THR A 260 -13.79 0.55 9.66
C THR A 260 -13.32 1.04 8.30
N VAL A 261 -12.11 1.61 8.23
CA VAL A 261 -11.54 2.09 6.96
C VAL A 261 -11.20 0.90 6.04
N LEU A 262 -10.55 -0.13 6.57
CA LEU A 262 -10.26 -1.36 5.82
C LEU A 262 -11.54 -2.03 5.27
N GLY A 263 -12.58 -2.16 6.09
CA GLY A 263 -13.88 -2.68 5.65
C GLY A 263 -14.54 -1.81 4.57
N SER A 264 -14.37 -0.49 4.65
CA SER A 264 -14.87 0.44 3.63
C SER A 264 -14.20 0.23 2.27
N ILE A 265 -12.90 -0.10 2.25
CA ILE A 265 -12.17 -0.44 1.01
C ILE A 265 -12.78 -1.68 0.36
N GLN A 266 -12.99 -2.76 1.12
CA GLN A 266 -13.59 -4.00 0.60
C GLN A 266 -15.00 -3.75 0.07
N LYS A 267 -15.83 -3.05 0.85
CA LYS A 267 -17.20 -2.70 0.46
C LYS A 267 -17.22 -1.90 -0.84
N SER A 268 -16.33 -0.92 -1.00
CA SER A 268 -16.23 -0.12 -2.23
C SER A 268 -15.89 -0.97 -3.45
N VAL A 269 -14.96 -1.92 -3.31
CA VAL A 269 -14.61 -2.88 -4.39
C VAL A 269 -15.80 -3.78 -4.74
N GLN A 270 -16.52 -4.29 -3.74
CA GLN A 270 -17.72 -5.11 -3.97
C GLN A 270 -18.82 -4.32 -4.71
N LEU A 271 -19.12 -3.10 -4.26
CA LEU A 271 -20.11 -2.23 -4.91
C LEU A 271 -19.72 -1.92 -6.36
N ALA A 272 -18.43 -1.69 -6.64
CA ALA A 272 -17.96 -1.46 -8.01
C ALA A 272 -18.18 -2.68 -8.91
N HIS A 273 -17.95 -3.90 -8.41
CA HIS A 273 -18.24 -5.13 -9.16
C HIS A 273 -19.74 -5.38 -9.34
N LEU A 274 -20.56 -5.15 -8.31
CA LEU A 274 -22.01 -5.29 -8.39
C LEU A 274 -22.64 -4.32 -9.38
N ASP A 275 -22.24 -3.05 -9.35
CA ASP A 275 -22.73 -2.04 -10.30
C ASP A 275 -22.35 -2.41 -11.74
N ALA A 276 -21.11 -2.87 -11.96
CA ALA A 276 -20.68 -3.35 -13.27
C ALA A 276 -21.46 -4.59 -13.74
N ILE A 277 -21.83 -5.50 -12.84
CA ILE A 277 -22.68 -6.66 -13.17
C ILE A 277 -24.09 -6.19 -13.55
N LYS A 278 -24.67 -5.24 -12.80
CA LYS A 278 -25.99 -4.66 -13.12
C LYS A 278 -25.99 -4.00 -14.50
N ASP A 279 -24.88 -3.36 -14.90
CA ASP A 279 -24.75 -2.77 -16.23
C ASP A 279 -24.62 -3.85 -17.32
N CYS A 280 -23.78 -4.88 -17.13
CA CYS A 280 -23.71 -6.02 -18.05
C CYS A 280 -25.07 -6.73 -18.21
N MET A 281 -25.87 -6.83 -17.14
CA MET A 281 -27.22 -7.40 -17.20
C MET A 281 -28.19 -6.56 -18.02
N LYS A 282 -28.06 -5.21 -18.04
CA LYS A 282 -28.89 -4.34 -18.90
C LYS A 282 -28.53 -4.51 -20.37
N ASP A 283 -27.27 -4.82 -20.64
CA ASP A 283 -26.72 -4.96 -21.99
C ASP A 283 -26.80 -6.41 -22.54
N ASP A 284 -27.46 -7.34 -21.80
CA ASP A 284 -27.51 -8.78 -22.10
C ASP A 284 -26.10 -9.43 -22.28
N ASP A 285 -25.06 -8.84 -21.68
CA ASP A 285 -23.67 -9.32 -21.73
C ASP A 285 -23.43 -10.40 -20.65
N ILE A 286 -23.81 -11.63 -20.97
CA ILE A 286 -23.66 -12.80 -20.10
C ILE A 286 -22.18 -13.06 -19.76
N GLU A 287 -21.27 -12.88 -20.73
CA GLU A 287 -19.84 -13.13 -20.51
C GLU A 287 -19.25 -12.09 -19.55
N GLY A 288 -19.64 -10.83 -19.71
CA GLY A 288 -19.32 -9.75 -18.77
C GLY A 288 -19.76 -10.06 -17.35
N VAL A 289 -20.98 -10.56 -17.16
CA VAL A 289 -21.48 -10.98 -15.84
C VAL A 289 -20.64 -12.13 -15.27
N VAL A 290 -20.43 -13.21 -16.03
CA VAL A 290 -19.70 -14.41 -15.58
C VAL A 290 -18.27 -14.07 -15.17
N SER A 291 -17.60 -13.19 -15.93
CA SER A 291 -16.22 -12.78 -15.64
C SER A 291 -16.07 -12.03 -14.31
N ARG A 292 -17.16 -11.45 -13.78
CA ARG A 292 -17.16 -10.59 -12.59
C ARG A 292 -17.62 -11.30 -11.31
N ILE A 293 -18.46 -12.33 -11.43
CA ILE A 293 -18.98 -13.11 -10.27
C ILE A 293 -17.86 -13.61 -9.35
N ARG A 294 -16.70 -13.99 -9.91
CA ARG A 294 -15.57 -14.50 -9.12
C ARG A 294 -14.99 -13.52 -8.10
N PHE A 295 -15.29 -12.22 -8.24
CA PHE A 295 -14.79 -11.16 -7.36
C PHE A 295 -15.79 -10.78 -6.27
N LEU A 296 -16.97 -11.42 -6.25
CA LEU A 296 -18.01 -11.16 -5.25
C LEU A 296 -17.79 -12.02 -4.00
N HIS A 297 -17.78 -11.37 -2.84
CA HIS A 297 -17.55 -11.98 -1.53
C HIS A 297 -18.58 -11.49 -0.52
N LEU A 298 -19.40 -12.42 -0.01
CA LEU A 298 -20.51 -12.11 0.89
C LEU A 298 -20.08 -11.49 2.23
N ASP A 299 -18.83 -11.71 2.66
CA ASP A 299 -18.31 -11.25 3.95
C ASP A 299 -17.56 -9.91 3.89
N TYR A 300 -17.70 -9.14 2.80
CA TYR A 300 -16.97 -7.89 2.55
C TYR A 300 -17.82 -6.61 2.80
N GLY A 301 -18.85 -6.72 3.63
CA GLY A 301 -19.59 -5.56 4.16
C GLY A 301 -20.70 -4.99 3.27
N VAL A 302 -21.10 -5.70 2.22
CA VAL A 302 -22.28 -5.38 1.39
C VAL A 302 -23.47 -6.23 1.88
N ASP A 303 -24.67 -5.62 1.93
CA ASP A 303 -25.90 -6.32 2.36
C ASP A 303 -26.26 -7.44 1.37
N GLU A 304 -26.70 -8.60 1.87
CA GLU A 304 -27.12 -9.74 1.06
C GLU A 304 -28.21 -9.39 0.04
N VAL A 305 -29.04 -8.37 0.33
CA VAL A 305 -30.11 -7.90 -0.57
C VAL A 305 -29.55 -7.21 -1.82
N GLU A 306 -28.31 -6.72 -1.79
CA GLU A 306 -27.67 -6.07 -2.94
C GLU A 306 -27.05 -7.04 -3.96
N TYR A 307 -26.87 -8.32 -3.57
CA TYR A 307 -26.36 -9.41 -4.42
C TYR A 307 -27.49 -10.07 -5.25
#